data_AF-D7G530-F1
#
_entry.id   AF-D7G530-F1
#
_cell.length_a   1.000
_cell.length_b   1.000
_cell.length_c   1.000
_cell.angle_alpha   90.00
_cell.angle_beta   90.00
_cell.angle_gamma   90.00
#
_symmetry.space_group_name_H-M   'P 1'
#
loop_
_entity.id
_entity.type
_entity.pdbx_description
1 polymer ?
#
loop_
_entity_poly.entity_id
_entity_poly.type
_entity_poly.pdbx_seq_one_letter_code
_entity_poly.pdbx_strand_id
1 'polypeptide(L)'
;MDADEPQGTLETYGLDMVIEPFRETTLAVEGTNVSLSGRYSWRLQHASEQGITVEDDGDLWAHSGGPQATVTLDSPGTVYVLTVREVSEDGQVVAEGRVKASCKYVRREIRDLTDGDREAFLDAMETWYTLPTDAGKAKYGPNYSNYMSIAAIHGTDYKNFCYHQGMQFLTSHAAFDLIVERYLQMIDPTVSLPVWDYMIDSALLGLEWYDSVMFQPDWFGSAMGDVENHFMVTGGRFGNVSAIYDPDYTLTDSRVTPTHNPYGYLSSSHNYQDLPRLTRTSSYCGLQSRDTFATLDVFLGCFGDNRSLYGWEECMQYKIHGDIHGLLGGAFDCNTDMANFSAEHPEYSHGLLAFALQILTFKFTACNALTPDDNVCDASCDRGQTEPCGCTCLMDAFAISEEQVYGYMQPFMEAAMTDFSGYLYITHDEEAAYPYGFIQDDHRMSDEHAMFLMRTLVKIGCEPGAVGMMSTAASPVDPIFWVLHPLFEKAMHVLLLSPKYDEYTMEWVDGECPGSGYTDELPITGEAHAAIDSCVQFFLPT
;
A
#
# COMPACT_ATOMS: atom_id res chain seq x y z
N MET A 1 -1.42 23.86 13.15
CA MET A 1 -0.10 23.23 13.01
C MET A 1 0.91 24.36 13.04
N ASP A 2 1.59 24.55 14.16
CA ASP A 2 2.66 25.53 14.27
C ASP A 2 3.83 25.07 13.40
N ALA A 3 4.25 25.92 12.48
CA ALA A 3 5.25 25.65 11.45
C ALA A 3 6.69 25.96 11.91
N ASP A 4 6.99 25.78 13.20
CA ASP A 4 8.25 26.21 13.84
C ASP A 4 9.18 25.07 14.29
N GLU A 5 8.94 23.81 13.86
CA GLU A 5 9.97 22.75 13.98
C GLU A 5 10.39 22.18 12.60
N PRO A 6 11.26 22.87 11.83
CA PRO A 6 11.81 22.31 10.60
C PRO A 6 13.10 21.48 10.83
N GLN A 7 13.57 21.31 12.08
CA GLN A 7 14.89 20.71 12.37
C GLN A 7 14.84 19.36 13.10
N GLY A 8 13.68 18.90 13.57
CA GLY A 8 13.59 17.76 14.49
C GLY A 8 13.95 16.39 13.90
N THR A 9 13.76 16.14 12.59
CA THR A 9 13.91 14.78 12.04
C THR A 9 15.36 14.42 11.71
N LEU A 10 16.14 15.31 11.09
CA LEU A 10 17.54 15.01 10.76
C LEU A 10 18.44 14.95 12.00
N GLU A 11 18.21 15.84 12.98
CA GLU A 11 18.90 15.82 14.27
C GLU A 11 18.65 14.49 15.01
N THR A 12 17.45 13.92 14.90
CA THR A 12 17.13 12.60 15.48
C THR A 12 17.99 11.48 14.88
N TYR A 13 18.39 11.60 13.60
CA TYR A 13 19.34 10.68 12.96
C TYR A 13 20.81 11.09 13.16
N GLY A 14 21.08 12.18 13.88
CA GLY A 14 22.40 12.77 14.00
C GLY A 14 23.00 13.14 12.65
N LEU A 15 22.18 13.70 11.76
CA LEU A 15 22.55 14.19 10.43
C LEU A 15 22.26 15.69 10.35
N ASP A 16 23.11 16.41 9.62
CA ASP A 16 22.90 17.83 9.33
C ASP A 16 22.30 18.03 7.93
N MET A 17 22.53 17.06 7.03
CA MET A 17 22.17 17.17 5.62
C MET A 17 21.90 15.80 5.00
N VAL A 18 21.00 15.77 4.03
CA VAL A 18 20.80 14.63 3.11
C VAL A 18 21.17 15.08 1.70
N ILE A 19 21.91 14.24 0.99
CA ILE A 19 22.25 14.41 -0.41
C ILE A 19 21.66 13.22 -1.16
N GLU A 20 20.86 13.46 -2.19
CA GLU A 20 20.24 12.36 -2.92
C GLU A 20 21.25 11.67 -3.85
N PRO A 21 21.23 10.33 -3.95
CA PRO A 21 22.12 9.60 -4.85
C PRO A 21 21.73 9.82 -6.32
N PHE A 22 22.73 9.74 -7.20
CA PHE A 22 22.67 9.85 -8.66
C PHE A 22 22.05 11.15 -9.20
N ARG A 23 21.83 12.13 -8.31
CA ARG A 23 21.25 13.43 -8.63
C ARG A 23 22.28 14.54 -8.43
N GLU A 24 22.16 15.57 -9.24
CA GLU A 24 22.94 16.78 -9.08
C GLU A 24 22.39 17.57 -7.88
N THR A 25 23.19 17.68 -6.81
CA THR A 25 22.82 18.45 -5.61
C THR A 25 23.65 19.72 -5.55
N THR A 26 22.98 20.87 -5.47
CA THR A 26 23.62 22.16 -5.25
C THR A 26 23.79 22.41 -3.75
N LEU A 27 25.03 22.47 -3.31
CA LEU A 27 25.44 22.86 -1.96
C LEU A 27 25.66 24.37 -1.94
N ALA A 28 25.19 25.04 -0.90
CA ALA A 28 25.36 26.48 -0.72
C ALA A 28 25.81 26.81 0.70
N VAL A 29 26.67 27.82 0.85
CA VAL A 29 26.96 28.40 2.17
C VAL A 29 25.83 29.36 2.51
N GLU A 30 25.19 29.15 3.65
CA GLU A 30 24.14 30.03 4.17
C GLU A 30 24.64 30.84 5.37
N GLY A 31 24.14 32.08 5.51
CA GLY A 31 24.46 32.96 6.63
C GLY A 31 24.51 34.45 6.26
N THR A 32 24.49 35.32 7.27
CA THR A 32 24.45 36.78 7.09
C THR A 32 25.78 37.39 6.61
N ASN A 33 26.88 36.64 6.71
CA ASN A 33 28.24 37.11 6.38
C ASN A 33 28.87 36.34 5.21
N VAL A 34 28.06 35.70 4.35
CA VAL A 34 28.58 34.94 3.20
C VAL A 34 29.16 35.90 2.14
N SER A 35 30.42 35.71 1.80
CA SER A 35 31.11 36.50 0.78
C SER A 35 30.78 35.95 -0.61
N LEU A 36 29.89 36.62 -1.34
CA LEU A 36 29.52 36.17 -2.70
C LEU A 36 30.69 36.20 -3.71
N SER A 37 31.72 36.99 -3.43
CA SER A 37 32.97 37.05 -4.21
C SER A 37 34.13 36.32 -3.54
N GLY A 38 33.90 35.67 -2.39
CA GLY A 38 34.91 34.92 -1.67
C GLY A 38 35.33 33.67 -2.44
N ARG A 39 36.57 33.21 -2.20
CA ARG A 39 37.03 31.93 -2.72
C ARG A 39 36.72 30.85 -1.68
N TYR A 40 36.04 29.80 -2.10
CA TYR A 40 35.69 28.68 -1.24
C TYR A 40 36.37 27.40 -1.70
N SER A 41 36.77 26.58 -0.74
CA SER A 41 37.22 25.20 -0.92
C SER A 41 36.20 24.27 -0.27
N TRP A 42 35.65 23.37 -1.05
CA TRP A 42 34.71 22.35 -0.64
C TRP A 42 35.39 20.98 -0.66
N ARG A 43 35.14 20.15 0.34
CA ARG A 43 35.65 18.79 0.44
C ARG A 43 34.61 17.88 1.04
N LEU A 44 34.41 16.72 0.43
CA LEU A 44 33.56 15.66 0.94
C LEU A 44 34.42 14.43 1.20
N GLN A 45 34.30 13.88 2.40
CA GLN A 45 35.11 12.74 2.86
C GLN A 45 34.21 11.73 3.57
N HIS A 46 34.60 10.46 3.63
CA HIS A 46 33.89 9.46 4.42
C HIS A 46 33.90 9.84 5.91
N ALA A 47 32.75 9.70 6.55
CA ALA A 47 32.62 9.88 7.99
C ALA A 47 32.92 8.56 8.71
N SER A 48 33.68 8.62 9.79
CA SER A 48 33.89 7.47 10.66
C SER A 48 32.58 7.09 11.38
N GLU A 49 32.46 5.82 11.80
CA GLU A 49 31.33 5.32 12.60
C GLU A 49 30.97 6.20 13.83
N GLN A 50 31.94 6.95 14.37
CA GLN A 50 31.81 7.75 15.58
C GLN A 50 31.39 9.22 15.37
N GLY A 51 31.12 9.67 14.13
CA GLY A 51 30.59 11.03 13.88
C GLY A 51 31.34 11.83 12.80
N ILE A 52 31.48 13.16 13.01
CA ILE A 52 32.05 14.15 12.05
C ILE A 52 33.58 13.98 11.85
N THR A 53 34.17 12.94 12.41
CA THR A 53 35.58 12.59 12.20
C THR A 53 35.76 11.93 10.83
N VAL A 54 36.77 12.41 10.11
CA VAL A 54 37.11 12.00 8.75
C VAL A 54 37.89 10.69 8.79
N GLU A 55 37.51 9.72 7.96
CA GLU A 55 38.34 8.54 7.71
C GLU A 55 39.55 8.89 6.85
N ASP A 56 40.71 8.29 7.12
CA ASP A 56 42.00 8.64 6.50
C ASP A 56 42.13 8.28 5.00
N ASP A 57 41.01 8.02 4.33
CA ASP A 57 40.91 7.57 2.93
C ASP A 57 40.98 8.70 1.88
N GLY A 58 41.19 9.95 2.33
CA GLY A 58 41.34 11.12 1.45
C GLY A 58 40.03 11.83 1.11
N ASP A 59 40.08 12.76 0.15
CA ASP A 59 38.90 13.50 -0.32
C ASP A 59 38.18 12.68 -1.41
N LEU A 60 36.92 12.29 -1.19
CA LEU A 60 36.07 11.65 -2.21
C LEU A 60 35.74 12.65 -3.32
N TRP A 61 35.46 13.88 -2.92
CA TRP A 61 35.17 14.97 -3.84
C TRP A 61 35.75 16.27 -3.28
N ALA A 62 36.31 17.11 -4.16
CA ALA A 62 36.83 18.42 -3.82
C ALA A 62 36.50 19.43 -4.92
N HIS A 63 36.11 20.63 -4.52
CA HIS A 63 35.80 21.74 -5.43
C HIS A 63 36.40 23.05 -4.91
N SER A 64 36.82 23.92 -5.82
CA SER A 64 37.29 25.27 -5.48
C SER A 64 36.59 26.27 -6.38
N GLY A 65 35.92 27.25 -5.77
CA GLY A 65 35.03 28.15 -6.51
C GLY A 65 34.39 29.20 -5.62
N GLY A 66 33.11 29.46 -5.86
CA GLY A 66 32.30 30.42 -5.10
C GLY A 66 31.56 29.77 -3.92
N PRO A 67 30.59 30.48 -3.32
CA PRO A 67 29.81 30.03 -2.17
C PRO A 67 28.78 28.94 -2.51
N GLN A 68 28.79 28.44 -3.74
CA GLN A 68 28.00 27.31 -4.20
C GLN A 68 28.91 26.28 -4.88
N ALA A 69 28.57 25.02 -4.71
CA ALA A 69 29.22 23.92 -5.39
C ALA A 69 28.22 22.81 -5.67
N THR A 70 28.48 22.04 -6.70
CA THR A 70 27.58 20.99 -7.15
C THR A 70 28.24 19.63 -6.99
N VAL A 71 27.52 18.68 -6.41
CA VAL A 71 28.00 17.32 -6.15
C VAL A 71 26.97 16.29 -6.61
N THR A 72 27.45 15.15 -7.08
CA THR A 72 26.65 13.95 -7.33
C THR A 72 27.31 12.80 -6.60
N LEU A 73 26.53 12.06 -5.81
CA LEU A 73 26.98 10.89 -5.06
C LEU A 73 26.33 9.64 -5.66
N ASP A 74 27.02 8.51 -5.63
CA ASP A 74 26.57 7.25 -6.24
C ASP A 74 26.54 6.09 -5.23
N SER A 75 26.70 6.40 -3.95
CA SER A 75 26.85 5.41 -2.88
C SER A 75 25.78 5.61 -1.79
N PRO A 76 24.52 5.20 -2.05
CA PRO A 76 23.43 5.29 -1.07
C PRO A 76 23.77 4.60 0.27
N GLY A 77 23.28 5.16 1.37
CA GLY A 77 23.54 4.69 2.74
C GLY A 77 24.85 5.22 3.33
N THR A 78 25.75 5.78 2.52
CA THR A 78 27.04 6.29 2.99
C THR A 78 26.87 7.60 3.76
N VAL A 79 27.66 7.76 4.82
CA VAL A 79 27.74 9.00 5.59
C VAL A 79 29.06 9.71 5.29
N TYR A 80 28.98 11.03 5.14
CA TYR A 80 30.07 11.89 4.75
C TYR A 80 30.24 13.07 5.71
N VAL A 81 31.45 13.63 5.71
CA VAL A 81 31.75 14.94 6.27
C VAL A 81 31.95 15.90 5.13
N LEU A 82 31.05 16.88 4.99
CA LEU A 82 31.20 18.00 4.07
C LEU A 82 31.90 19.14 4.81
N THR A 83 33.11 19.47 4.38
CA THR A 83 33.87 20.63 4.87
C THR A 83 33.89 21.72 3.82
N VAL A 84 33.47 22.91 4.20
CA VAL A 84 33.58 24.12 3.38
C VAL A 84 34.47 25.14 4.08
N ARG A 85 35.42 25.70 3.34
CA ARG A 85 36.36 26.72 3.83
C ARG A 85 36.30 27.95 2.95
N GLU A 86 36.05 29.11 3.53
CA GLU A 86 36.35 30.38 2.87
C GLU A 86 37.86 30.64 2.98
N VAL A 87 38.48 31.04 1.88
CA VAL A 87 39.93 31.22 1.75
C VAL A 87 40.22 32.63 1.26
N SER A 88 41.13 33.33 1.95
CA SER A 88 41.58 34.66 1.55
C SER A 88 42.43 34.63 0.28
N GLU A 89 42.74 35.80 -0.29
CA GLU A 89 43.64 35.90 -1.46
C GLU A 89 45.01 35.27 -1.19
N ASP A 90 45.50 35.35 0.05
CA ASP A 90 46.79 34.79 0.49
C ASP A 90 46.72 33.28 0.83
N GLY A 91 45.58 32.62 0.58
CA GLY A 91 45.40 31.19 0.83
C GLY A 91 45.11 30.82 2.30
N GLN A 92 44.84 31.80 3.17
CA GLN A 92 44.51 31.54 4.57
C GLN A 92 43.02 31.21 4.72
N VAL A 93 42.69 30.24 5.57
CA VAL A 93 41.30 29.92 5.90
C VAL A 93 40.71 31.05 6.75
N VAL A 94 39.67 31.70 6.22
CA VAL A 94 38.94 32.81 6.87
C VAL A 94 37.82 32.27 7.75
N ALA A 95 37.10 31.26 7.24
CA ALA A 95 36.01 30.59 7.94
C ALA A 95 35.97 29.12 7.51
N GLU A 96 35.47 28.25 8.38
CA GLU A 96 35.27 26.82 8.12
C GLU A 96 33.91 26.40 8.67
N GLY A 97 33.16 25.67 7.86
CA GLY A 97 31.95 24.94 8.25
C GLY A 97 32.15 23.46 8.00
N ARG A 98 31.64 22.62 8.90
CA ARG A 98 31.58 21.16 8.72
C ARG A 98 30.18 20.68 9.02
N VAL A 99 29.65 19.84 8.16
CA VAL A 99 28.34 19.20 8.34
C VAL A 99 28.45 17.71 8.04
N LYS A 100 27.69 16.89 8.78
CA LYS A 100 27.52 15.47 8.54
C LYS A 100 26.39 15.28 7.53
N ALA A 101 26.75 14.84 6.33
CA ALA A 101 25.80 14.55 5.27
C ALA A 101 25.60 13.03 5.14
N SER A 102 24.41 12.58 4.76
CA SER A 102 24.19 11.18 4.35
C SER A 102 23.65 11.13 2.94
N CYS A 103 24.15 10.17 2.15
CA CYS A 103 23.60 9.90 0.83
C CYS A 103 22.38 8.98 0.98
N LYS A 104 21.17 9.52 0.80
CA LYS A 104 19.92 8.76 0.96
C LYS A 104 18.91 9.17 -0.09
N TYR A 105 18.13 8.18 -0.55
CA TYR A 105 16.92 8.45 -1.33
C TYR A 105 15.89 9.17 -0.45
N VAL A 106 15.13 10.07 -1.08
CA VAL A 106 14.05 10.80 -0.43
C VAL A 106 12.74 10.47 -1.15
N ARG A 107 11.79 9.90 -0.43
CA ARG A 107 10.43 9.67 -0.91
C ARG A 107 9.61 10.95 -0.71
N ARG A 108 8.87 11.36 -1.73
CA ARG A 108 8.07 12.59 -1.74
C ARG A 108 6.65 12.28 -2.18
N GLU A 109 5.72 13.19 -1.90
CA GLU A 109 4.39 13.11 -2.48
C GLU A 109 4.50 13.20 -4.01
N ILE A 110 3.83 12.29 -4.73
CA ILE A 110 3.99 12.14 -6.18
C ILE A 110 3.62 13.40 -6.98
N ARG A 111 2.67 14.23 -6.49
CA ARG A 111 2.24 15.49 -7.10
C ARG A 111 3.22 16.63 -6.84
N ASP A 112 4.08 16.50 -5.84
CA ASP A 112 5.14 17.47 -5.52
C ASP A 112 6.44 17.17 -6.29
N LEU A 113 6.53 16.03 -6.98
CA LEU A 113 7.65 15.74 -7.87
C LEU A 113 7.68 16.71 -9.06
N THR A 114 8.89 17.03 -9.52
CA THR A 114 9.04 17.69 -10.82
C THR A 114 8.51 16.78 -11.93
N ASP A 115 8.07 17.36 -13.06
CA ASP A 115 7.62 16.56 -14.20
C ASP A 115 8.69 15.54 -14.64
N GLY A 116 9.96 15.94 -14.66
CA GLY A 116 11.07 15.05 -15.01
C GLY A 116 11.24 13.88 -14.03
N ASP A 117 11.14 14.13 -12.72
CA ASP A 117 11.26 13.08 -11.70
C ASP A 117 10.07 12.11 -11.74
N ARG A 118 8.86 12.64 -11.93
CA ARG A 118 7.64 11.85 -12.01
C ARG A 118 7.65 10.96 -13.26
N GLU A 119 8.04 11.50 -14.41
CA GLU A 119 8.17 10.71 -15.64
C GLU A 119 9.26 9.65 -15.52
N ALA A 120 10.42 9.97 -14.92
CA ALA A 120 11.47 8.96 -14.68
C ALA A 120 10.96 7.78 -13.82
N PHE A 121 10.20 8.08 -12.76
CA PHE A 121 9.57 7.07 -11.93
C PHE A 121 8.52 6.23 -12.70
N LEU A 122 7.59 6.90 -13.41
CA LEU A 122 6.53 6.21 -14.16
C LEU A 122 7.09 5.37 -15.32
N ASP A 123 8.14 5.84 -16.00
CA ASP A 123 8.86 5.10 -17.06
C ASP A 123 9.59 3.88 -16.51
N ALA A 124 10.23 4.00 -15.34
CA ALA A 124 10.86 2.88 -14.65
C ALA A 124 9.82 1.83 -14.25
N MET A 125 8.67 2.26 -13.71
CA MET A 125 7.56 1.38 -13.35
C MET A 125 6.94 0.70 -14.58
N GLU A 126 6.67 1.43 -15.66
CA GLU A 126 6.17 0.85 -16.91
C GLU A 126 7.15 -0.18 -17.47
N THR A 127 8.46 0.10 -17.44
CA THR A 127 9.50 -0.85 -17.82
C THR A 127 9.42 -2.12 -16.97
N TRP A 128 9.29 -1.97 -15.64
CA TRP A 128 9.22 -3.11 -14.72
C TRP A 128 7.96 -3.97 -14.94
N TYR A 129 6.83 -3.35 -15.30
CA TYR A 129 5.57 -4.05 -15.58
C TYR A 129 5.53 -4.72 -16.96
N THR A 130 6.29 -4.21 -17.94
CA THR A 130 6.23 -4.67 -19.33
C THR A 130 7.40 -5.57 -19.74
N LEU A 131 8.57 -5.44 -19.10
CA LEU A 131 9.77 -6.18 -19.46
C LEU A 131 9.76 -7.58 -18.84
N PRO A 132 9.78 -8.67 -19.64
CA PRO A 132 9.86 -10.02 -19.12
C PRO A 132 11.12 -10.26 -18.30
N THR A 133 11.03 -11.10 -17.26
CA THR A 133 12.13 -11.38 -16.32
C THR A 133 13.44 -11.77 -17.00
N ASP A 134 13.44 -12.68 -17.98
CA ASP A 134 14.67 -13.09 -18.68
C ASP A 134 15.33 -11.95 -19.46
N ALA A 135 14.51 -11.10 -20.10
CA ALA A 135 15.01 -9.94 -20.82
C ALA A 135 15.56 -8.87 -19.85
N GLY A 136 14.90 -8.67 -18.72
CA GLY A 136 15.38 -7.79 -17.67
C GLY A 136 16.65 -8.30 -16.99
N LYS A 137 16.78 -9.60 -16.74
CA LYS A 137 18.02 -10.20 -16.24
C LYS A 137 19.20 -9.97 -17.17
N ALA A 138 18.96 -10.09 -18.49
CA ALA A 138 19.98 -9.81 -19.50
C ALA A 138 20.38 -8.32 -19.55
N LYS A 139 19.45 -7.40 -19.26
CA LYS A 139 19.66 -5.95 -19.36
C LYS A 139 20.20 -5.31 -18.08
N TYR A 140 19.60 -5.66 -16.93
CA TYR A 140 19.81 -5.02 -15.63
C TYR A 140 20.57 -5.91 -14.64
N GLY A 141 20.91 -7.14 -15.03
CA GLY A 141 21.70 -8.08 -14.23
C GLY A 141 20.87 -9.20 -13.60
N PRO A 142 21.52 -10.26 -13.11
CA PRO A 142 20.88 -11.53 -12.75
C PRO A 142 19.84 -11.42 -11.63
N ASN A 143 19.90 -10.37 -10.82
CA ASN A 143 19.00 -10.15 -9.68
C ASN A 143 17.65 -9.55 -10.08
N TYR A 144 17.47 -9.13 -11.34
CA TYR A 144 16.21 -8.54 -11.80
C TYR A 144 15.06 -9.56 -11.79
N SER A 145 13.89 -9.16 -11.30
CA SER A 145 12.61 -9.80 -11.59
C SER A 145 11.55 -8.74 -11.90
N ASN A 146 10.54 -9.09 -12.68
CA ASN A 146 9.40 -8.21 -12.94
C ASN A 146 8.38 -8.26 -11.78
N TYR A 147 7.32 -7.46 -11.89
CA TYR A 147 6.26 -7.37 -10.87
C TYR A 147 5.58 -8.70 -10.52
N MET A 148 5.60 -9.69 -11.42
CA MET A 148 4.83 -10.92 -11.24
C MET A 148 5.32 -11.74 -10.04
N SER A 149 6.64 -11.83 -9.84
CA SER A 149 7.20 -12.54 -8.67
C SER A 149 6.81 -11.88 -7.36
N ILE A 150 6.83 -10.54 -7.30
CA ILE A 150 6.49 -9.82 -6.06
C ILE A 150 4.99 -9.88 -5.79
N ALA A 151 4.16 -9.75 -6.82
CA ALA A 151 2.72 -9.97 -6.69
C ALA A 151 2.42 -11.40 -6.19
N ALA A 152 3.13 -12.42 -6.70
CA ALA A 152 2.97 -13.80 -6.24
C ALA A 152 3.41 -14.00 -4.78
N ILE A 153 4.51 -13.36 -4.35
CA ILE A 153 4.93 -13.37 -2.94
C ILE A 153 3.87 -12.69 -2.08
N HIS A 154 3.39 -11.50 -2.44
CA HIS A 154 2.33 -10.84 -1.70
C HIS A 154 1.04 -11.70 -1.63
N GLY A 155 0.72 -12.42 -2.71
CA GLY A 155 -0.41 -13.33 -2.84
C GLY A 155 -0.30 -14.65 -2.06
N THR A 156 0.70 -14.82 -1.18
CA THR A 156 0.94 -16.05 -0.43
C THR A 156 -0.25 -16.46 0.44
N ASP A 157 -0.57 -17.76 0.44
CA ASP A 157 -1.58 -18.34 1.34
C ASP A 157 -1.19 -18.10 2.82
N TYR A 158 -2.14 -17.62 3.62
CA TYR A 158 -1.96 -17.29 5.04
C TYR A 158 -1.42 -18.46 5.89
N LYS A 159 -1.61 -19.72 5.48
CA LYS A 159 -1.02 -20.90 6.12
C LYS A 159 0.49 -21.01 5.92
N ASN A 160 1.03 -20.35 4.90
CA ASN A 160 2.45 -20.29 4.58
C ASN A 160 3.08 -19.05 5.20
N PHE A 161 2.46 -17.88 4.99
CA PHE A 161 2.91 -16.62 5.55
C PHE A 161 1.79 -15.56 5.55
N CYS A 162 1.69 -14.74 6.60
CA CYS A 162 0.75 -13.61 6.64
C CYS A 162 1.44 -12.26 6.45
N TYR A 163 1.04 -11.53 5.42
CA TYR A 163 1.44 -10.12 5.23
C TYR A 163 0.39 -9.11 5.73
N HIS A 164 -0.69 -9.61 6.32
CA HIS A 164 -1.85 -8.85 6.78
C HIS A 164 -2.35 -9.46 8.09
N GLN A 165 -3.24 -8.72 8.77
CA GLN A 165 -3.99 -9.18 9.94
C GLN A 165 -3.08 -9.45 11.13
N GLY A 166 -2.20 -8.50 11.42
CA GLY A 166 -1.28 -8.57 12.54
C GLY A 166 -0.13 -7.58 12.40
N MET A 167 0.67 -7.49 13.45
CA MET A 167 1.79 -6.55 13.63
C MET A 167 2.77 -6.50 12.45
N GLN A 168 2.88 -7.59 11.70
CA GLN A 168 3.75 -7.70 10.54
C GLN A 168 3.26 -6.97 9.29
N PHE A 169 2.01 -6.48 9.23
CA PHE A 169 1.46 -5.77 8.07
C PHE A 169 2.38 -4.63 7.62
N LEU A 170 2.73 -3.73 8.54
CA LEU A 170 3.53 -2.55 8.23
C LEU A 170 4.96 -2.88 7.85
N THR A 171 5.60 -3.80 8.59
CA THR A 171 6.97 -4.21 8.31
C THR A 171 7.07 -4.98 6.99
N SER A 172 6.06 -5.78 6.67
CA SER A 172 5.97 -6.51 5.41
C SER A 172 5.81 -5.59 4.21
N HIS A 173 4.89 -4.62 4.28
CA HIS A 173 4.68 -3.67 3.18
C HIS A 173 5.90 -2.75 2.99
N ALA A 174 6.53 -2.30 4.08
CA ALA A 174 7.80 -1.58 4.00
C ALA A 174 8.91 -2.42 3.33
N ALA A 175 8.97 -3.73 3.62
CA ALA A 175 9.91 -4.63 2.97
C ALA A 175 9.61 -4.78 1.47
N PHE A 176 8.34 -4.88 1.08
CA PHE A 176 7.94 -4.89 -0.33
C PHE A 176 8.31 -3.60 -1.04
N ASP A 177 8.03 -2.45 -0.44
CA ASP A 177 8.37 -1.13 -0.98
C ASP A 177 9.88 -0.99 -1.23
N LEU A 178 10.71 -1.46 -0.30
CA LEU A 178 12.17 -1.48 -0.48
C LEU A 178 12.63 -2.41 -1.61
N ILE A 179 11.96 -3.54 -1.83
CA ILE A 179 12.29 -4.46 -2.93
C ILE A 179 11.92 -3.83 -4.26
N VAL A 180 10.71 -3.27 -4.36
CA VAL A 180 10.23 -2.63 -5.59
C VAL A 180 11.07 -1.41 -5.92
N GLU A 181 11.34 -0.54 -4.95
CA GLU A 181 12.22 0.61 -5.12
C GLU A 181 13.60 0.19 -5.67
N ARG A 182 14.15 -0.94 -5.21
CA ARG A 182 15.39 -1.50 -5.79
C ARG A 182 15.24 -1.96 -7.23
N TYR A 183 14.16 -2.65 -7.59
CA TYR A 183 13.94 -3.03 -8.99
C TYR A 183 13.81 -1.81 -9.91
N LEU A 184 13.14 -0.77 -9.43
CA LEU A 184 13.05 0.50 -10.16
C LEU A 184 14.44 1.17 -10.27
N GLN A 185 15.25 1.12 -9.21
CA GLN A 185 16.63 1.66 -9.22
C GLN A 185 17.59 0.87 -10.11
N MET A 186 17.35 -0.43 -10.34
CA MET A 186 18.07 -1.19 -11.35
C MET A 186 17.79 -0.67 -12.78
N ILE A 187 16.59 -0.12 -13.00
CA ILE A 187 16.17 0.47 -14.28
C ILE A 187 16.66 1.92 -14.41
N ASP A 188 16.44 2.73 -13.38
CA ASP A 188 16.89 4.11 -13.27
C ASP A 188 17.38 4.40 -11.84
N PRO A 189 18.69 4.55 -11.59
CA PRO A 189 19.22 4.72 -10.24
C PRO A 189 18.82 6.05 -9.59
N THR A 190 18.23 6.99 -10.32
CA THR A 190 17.81 8.29 -9.77
C THR A 190 16.45 8.26 -9.09
N VAL A 191 15.67 7.18 -9.24
CA VAL A 191 14.29 7.12 -8.76
C VAL A 191 14.19 6.60 -7.32
N SER A 192 13.24 7.16 -6.60
CA SER A 192 12.73 6.66 -5.31
C SER A 192 11.24 6.43 -5.44
N LEU A 193 10.69 5.58 -4.58
CA LEU A 193 9.26 5.31 -4.55
C LEU A 193 8.53 6.54 -3.98
N PRO A 194 7.59 7.18 -4.71
CA PRO A 194 6.84 8.29 -4.17
C PRO A 194 5.70 7.81 -3.28
N VAL A 195 5.14 8.74 -2.51
CA VAL A 195 3.97 8.55 -1.67
C VAL A 195 2.76 9.13 -2.40
N TRP A 196 1.64 8.42 -2.38
CA TRP A 196 0.33 8.96 -2.71
C TRP A 196 -0.45 9.25 -1.43
N ASP A 197 -0.65 10.54 -1.14
CA ASP A 197 -1.51 10.97 -0.04
C ASP A 197 -2.98 11.07 -0.50
N TYR A 198 -3.70 9.96 -0.51
CA TYR A 198 -5.10 9.90 -0.95
C TYR A 198 -6.08 10.64 -0.01
N MET A 199 -5.65 11.05 1.18
CA MET A 199 -6.46 11.92 2.04
C MET A 199 -6.63 13.32 1.43
N ILE A 200 -5.67 13.76 0.60
CA ILE A 200 -5.82 15.00 -0.18
C ILE A 200 -6.96 14.83 -1.20
N ASP A 201 -7.04 13.68 -1.88
CA ASP A 201 -8.13 13.42 -2.83
C ASP A 201 -9.48 13.32 -2.10
N SER A 202 -9.52 12.66 -0.95
CA SER A 202 -10.69 12.64 -0.07
C SER A 202 -11.16 14.05 0.29
N ALA A 203 -10.23 14.94 0.67
CA ALA A 203 -10.56 16.31 1.08
C ALA A 203 -10.97 17.22 -0.09
N LEU A 204 -10.37 17.06 -1.28
CA LEU A 204 -10.59 17.94 -2.43
C LEU A 204 -11.73 17.48 -3.34
N LEU A 205 -11.90 16.16 -3.48
CA LEU A 205 -12.82 15.54 -4.45
C LEU A 205 -13.98 14.81 -3.76
N GLY A 206 -13.80 14.33 -2.53
CA GLY A 206 -14.83 13.61 -1.80
C GLY A 206 -15.29 12.37 -2.56
N LEU A 207 -16.58 12.32 -2.91
CA LEU A 207 -17.18 11.19 -3.65
C LEU A 207 -16.68 11.09 -5.10
N GLU A 208 -16.11 12.16 -5.63
CA GLU A 208 -15.55 12.22 -6.99
C GLU A 208 -14.04 11.90 -6.99
N TRP A 209 -13.53 11.14 -6.01
CA TRP A 209 -12.11 10.81 -5.88
C TRP A 209 -11.50 10.17 -7.14
N TYR A 210 -12.33 9.54 -7.97
CA TYR A 210 -11.93 8.95 -9.25
C TYR A 210 -11.47 9.98 -10.29
N ASP A 211 -11.78 11.27 -10.09
CA ASP A 211 -11.28 12.38 -10.91
C ASP A 211 -9.84 12.80 -10.53
N SER A 212 -9.21 12.14 -9.54
CA SER A 212 -7.84 12.44 -9.14
C SER A 212 -6.85 12.34 -10.31
N VAL A 213 -5.82 13.19 -10.26
CA VAL A 213 -4.71 13.17 -11.24
C VAL A 213 -4.01 11.80 -11.29
N MET A 214 -4.07 11.04 -10.19
CA MET A 214 -3.56 9.67 -10.12
C MET A 214 -4.12 8.78 -11.23
N PHE A 215 -5.38 9.01 -11.61
CA PHE A 215 -6.11 8.19 -12.58
C PHE A 215 -6.05 8.72 -14.02
N GLN A 216 -5.16 9.68 -14.29
CA GLN A 216 -4.95 10.16 -15.65
C GLN A 216 -4.26 9.11 -16.53
N PRO A 217 -4.52 9.09 -17.85
CA PRO A 217 -3.96 8.09 -18.75
C PRO A 217 -2.44 8.03 -18.79
N ASP A 218 -1.76 9.15 -18.57
CA ASP A 218 -0.29 9.25 -18.52
C ASP A 218 0.31 8.89 -17.15
N TRP A 219 -0.52 8.74 -16.12
CA TRP A 219 -0.16 8.26 -14.78
C TRP A 219 -0.60 6.80 -14.61
N PHE A 220 -1.49 6.48 -13.66
CA PHE A 220 -1.87 5.10 -13.36
C PHE A 220 -3.07 4.58 -14.18
N GLY A 221 -3.63 5.39 -15.08
CA GLY A 221 -4.81 5.05 -15.87
C GLY A 221 -6.12 5.12 -15.08
N SER A 222 -7.25 4.99 -15.76
CA SER A 222 -8.59 5.22 -15.21
C SER A 222 -8.84 4.47 -13.88
N ALA A 223 -9.52 5.14 -12.95
CA ALA A 223 -10.01 4.53 -11.70
C ALA A 223 -11.08 3.47 -11.97
N MET A 224 -11.83 3.63 -13.07
CA MET A 224 -12.95 2.77 -13.45
C MET A 224 -12.67 2.13 -14.80
N GLY A 225 -12.73 0.81 -14.86
CA GLY A 225 -12.83 0.07 -16.11
C GLY A 225 -14.25 0.12 -16.69
N ASP A 226 -14.41 -0.42 -17.89
CA ASP A 226 -15.68 -0.39 -18.62
C ASP A 226 -16.58 -1.56 -18.23
N VAL A 227 -17.83 -1.30 -17.85
CA VAL A 227 -18.79 -2.38 -17.52
C VAL A 227 -18.98 -3.35 -18.70
N GLU A 228 -18.90 -2.88 -19.94
CA GLU A 228 -19.07 -3.71 -21.14
C GLU A 228 -17.91 -4.69 -21.35
N ASN A 229 -16.76 -4.45 -20.72
CA ASN A 229 -15.58 -5.30 -20.78
C ASN A 229 -15.24 -5.95 -19.43
N HIS A 230 -16.21 -6.04 -18.52
CA HIS A 230 -16.04 -6.56 -17.16
C HIS A 230 -14.99 -5.77 -16.35
N PHE A 231 -15.06 -4.45 -16.44
CA PHE A 231 -14.26 -3.50 -15.67
C PHE A 231 -12.74 -3.59 -15.91
N MET A 232 -12.31 -4.17 -17.04
CA MET A 232 -10.91 -4.13 -17.44
C MET A 232 -10.48 -2.70 -17.74
N VAL A 233 -9.35 -2.29 -17.16
CA VAL A 233 -8.73 -1.00 -17.43
C VAL A 233 -8.21 -1.01 -18.88
N THR A 234 -8.67 -0.07 -19.69
CA THR A 234 -8.26 0.07 -21.09
C THR A 234 -7.53 1.38 -21.33
N GLY A 235 -6.42 1.31 -22.05
CA GLY A 235 -5.65 2.50 -22.45
C GLY A 235 -4.85 3.12 -21.30
N GLY A 236 -4.16 4.22 -21.61
CA GLY A 236 -3.17 4.81 -20.71
C GLY A 236 -1.91 3.94 -20.56
N ARG A 237 -0.96 4.44 -19.75
CA ARG A 237 0.36 3.86 -19.53
C ARG A 237 0.30 2.39 -19.11
N PHE A 238 -0.65 2.04 -18.25
CA PHE A 238 -0.79 0.70 -17.67
C PHE A 238 -2.00 -0.09 -18.19
N GLY A 239 -2.68 0.35 -19.26
CA GLY A 239 -3.88 -0.31 -19.79
C GLY A 239 -3.67 -1.69 -20.44
N ASN A 240 -2.42 -2.16 -20.51
CA ASN A 240 -2.07 -3.49 -21.01
C ASN A 240 -1.47 -4.40 -19.92
N VAL A 241 -1.50 -3.97 -18.65
CA VAL A 241 -1.08 -4.84 -17.54
C VAL A 241 -1.97 -6.08 -17.52
N SER A 242 -1.31 -7.24 -17.53
CA SER A 242 -1.97 -8.53 -17.62
C SER A 242 -2.29 -9.05 -16.22
N ALA A 243 -3.41 -9.75 -16.07
CA ALA A 243 -3.59 -10.62 -14.93
C ALA A 243 -2.51 -11.72 -14.96
N ILE A 244 -2.04 -12.15 -13.80
CA ILE A 244 -0.97 -13.13 -13.70
C ILE A 244 -1.56 -14.53 -13.75
N TYR A 245 -1.22 -15.28 -14.81
CA TYR A 245 -1.61 -16.68 -14.96
C TYR A 245 -0.40 -17.58 -14.67
N ASP A 246 -0.45 -18.31 -13.55
CA ASP A 246 0.65 -19.18 -13.09
C ASP A 246 0.11 -20.47 -12.42
N PRO A 247 -0.66 -21.31 -13.15
CA PRO A 247 -1.28 -22.51 -12.56
C PRO A 247 -0.25 -23.54 -12.05
N ASP A 248 1.01 -23.43 -12.47
CA ASP A 248 2.08 -24.37 -12.18
C ASP A 248 3.05 -23.85 -11.08
N TYR A 249 2.74 -22.73 -10.42
CA TYR A 249 3.53 -22.16 -9.31
C TYR A 249 4.99 -21.90 -9.69
N THR A 250 5.22 -21.27 -10.83
CA THR A 250 6.55 -21.07 -11.41
C THR A 250 7.21 -19.74 -11.03
N LEU A 251 6.44 -18.82 -10.42
CA LEU A 251 6.91 -17.47 -10.12
C LEU A 251 7.70 -17.34 -8.81
N THR A 252 7.59 -18.31 -7.91
CA THR A 252 8.17 -18.30 -6.55
C THR A 252 8.87 -19.61 -6.23
N ASP A 253 9.72 -19.60 -5.19
CA ASP A 253 10.32 -20.83 -4.67
C ASP A 253 9.37 -21.61 -3.76
N SER A 254 9.73 -22.84 -3.39
CA SER A 254 8.88 -23.76 -2.61
C SER A 254 8.51 -23.29 -1.19
N ARG A 255 9.11 -22.22 -0.67
CA ARG A 255 8.75 -21.60 0.62
C ARG A 255 7.51 -20.73 0.53
N VAL A 256 7.13 -20.34 -0.69
CA VAL A 256 6.06 -19.39 -0.97
C VAL A 256 5.02 -20.08 -1.85
N THR A 257 3.80 -20.23 -1.32
CA THR A 257 2.67 -20.78 -2.06
C THR A 257 1.66 -19.68 -2.33
N PRO A 258 1.69 -19.04 -3.52
CA PRO A 258 0.67 -18.08 -3.92
C PRO A 258 -0.73 -18.70 -4.00
N THR A 259 -1.74 -17.90 -3.66
CA THR A 259 -3.15 -18.26 -3.85
C THR A 259 -3.53 -18.04 -5.31
N HIS A 260 -4.28 -18.99 -5.87
CA HIS A 260 -4.84 -18.90 -7.21
C HIS A 260 -6.35 -19.08 -7.15
N ASN A 261 -7.05 -18.43 -8.07
CA ASN A 261 -8.45 -18.75 -8.31
C ASN A 261 -8.60 -20.07 -9.10
N PRO A 262 -9.82 -20.61 -9.25
CA PRO A 262 -10.05 -21.89 -9.93
C PRO A 262 -9.62 -21.93 -11.40
N TYR A 263 -9.45 -20.76 -12.03
CA TYR A 263 -8.93 -20.66 -13.39
C TYR A 263 -7.40 -20.70 -13.47
N GLY A 264 -6.67 -20.60 -12.36
CA GLY A 264 -5.21 -20.58 -12.30
C GLY A 264 -4.59 -19.19 -12.41
N TYR A 265 -5.37 -18.13 -12.22
CA TYR A 265 -4.85 -16.77 -12.06
C TYR A 265 -4.46 -16.52 -10.61
N LEU A 266 -3.36 -15.80 -10.40
CA LEU A 266 -2.98 -15.29 -9.08
C LEU A 266 -4.09 -14.38 -8.58
N SER A 267 -4.80 -14.82 -7.55
CA SER A 267 -5.98 -14.14 -6.98
C SER A 267 -6.45 -14.90 -5.74
N SER A 268 -7.58 -14.49 -5.16
CA SER A 268 -8.21 -15.24 -4.07
C SER A 268 -8.86 -16.54 -4.57
N SER A 269 -8.90 -17.56 -3.71
CA SER A 269 -9.31 -18.93 -4.07
C SER A 269 -10.76 -19.08 -4.52
N HIS A 270 -11.63 -18.12 -4.18
CA HIS A 270 -13.04 -18.10 -4.59
C HIS A 270 -13.38 -16.85 -5.41
N ASN A 271 -12.37 -16.19 -6.02
CA ASN A 271 -12.61 -15.13 -6.98
C ASN A 271 -12.77 -15.70 -8.40
N TYR A 272 -14.01 -15.94 -8.82
CA TYR A 272 -14.34 -16.60 -10.09
C TYR A 272 -14.21 -15.71 -11.32
N GLN A 273 -13.03 -15.15 -11.52
CA GLN A 273 -12.71 -14.23 -12.60
C GLN A 273 -11.75 -14.88 -13.62
N ASP A 274 -12.19 -14.98 -14.87
CA ASP A 274 -11.35 -15.39 -16.02
C ASP A 274 -11.06 -14.18 -16.92
N LEU A 275 -10.45 -13.15 -16.35
CA LEU A 275 -10.12 -11.92 -17.08
C LEU A 275 -8.61 -11.79 -17.24
N PRO A 276 -8.12 -11.53 -18.48
CA PRO A 276 -6.69 -11.55 -18.76
C PRO A 276 -5.96 -10.23 -18.41
N ARG A 277 -6.64 -9.23 -17.86
CA ARG A 277 -6.09 -7.87 -17.65
C ARG A 277 -6.47 -7.30 -16.30
N LEU A 278 -5.76 -6.26 -15.89
CA LEU A 278 -6.09 -5.42 -14.75
C LEU A 278 -7.54 -4.93 -14.81
N THR A 279 -8.25 -5.03 -13.69
CA THR A 279 -9.63 -4.56 -13.51
C THR A 279 -9.69 -3.60 -12.35
N ARG A 280 -10.46 -2.52 -12.50
CA ARG A 280 -10.76 -1.58 -11.41
C ARG A 280 -12.21 -1.15 -11.48
N THR A 281 -12.87 -1.09 -10.34
CA THR A 281 -14.23 -0.58 -10.22
C THR A 281 -14.52 -0.22 -8.78
N SER A 282 -15.35 0.80 -8.58
CA SER A 282 -15.95 1.12 -7.28
C SER A 282 -17.45 0.82 -7.24
N SER A 283 -17.91 -0.09 -8.09
CA SER A 283 -19.27 -0.64 -8.05
C SER A 283 -19.26 -2.00 -7.35
N TYR A 284 -20.30 -2.27 -6.57
CA TYR A 284 -20.51 -3.54 -5.89
C TYR A 284 -21.83 -4.16 -6.35
N CYS A 285 -21.75 -5.24 -7.13
CA CYS A 285 -22.91 -5.96 -7.64
C CYS A 285 -23.91 -5.05 -8.40
N GLY A 286 -23.38 -4.10 -9.18
CA GLY A 286 -24.15 -3.12 -9.93
C GLY A 286 -24.45 -1.82 -9.17
N LEU A 287 -24.29 -1.79 -7.86
CA LEU A 287 -24.48 -0.58 -7.05
C LEU A 287 -23.18 0.22 -6.94
N GLN A 288 -23.17 1.43 -7.50
CA GLN A 288 -22.05 2.36 -7.40
C GLN A 288 -21.73 2.70 -5.94
N SER A 289 -20.45 2.74 -5.54
CA SER A 289 -20.05 3.20 -4.20
C SER A 289 -20.49 4.65 -3.93
N ARG A 290 -20.72 4.97 -2.66
CA ARG A 290 -20.91 6.34 -2.16
C ARG A 290 -19.98 6.64 -0.97
N ASP A 291 -18.77 6.13 -1.05
CA ASP A 291 -17.73 6.36 -0.05
C ASP A 291 -16.58 7.20 -0.63
N THR A 292 -15.92 7.89 0.27
CA THR A 292 -14.65 8.58 0.02
C THR A 292 -13.51 7.68 0.46
N PHE A 293 -12.30 7.90 -0.05
CA PHE A 293 -11.12 7.37 0.63
C PHE A 293 -11.04 7.86 2.08
N ALA A 294 -10.29 7.14 2.92
CA ALA A 294 -10.04 7.53 4.29
C ALA A 294 -9.64 9.00 4.42
N THR A 295 -10.25 9.70 5.38
CA THR A 295 -10.03 11.13 5.61
C THR A 295 -8.85 11.36 6.56
N LEU A 296 -8.34 12.60 6.59
CA LEU A 296 -7.33 13.01 7.55
C LEU A 296 -7.77 12.79 9.01
N ASP A 297 -9.06 13.00 9.31
CA ASP A 297 -9.58 12.82 10.67
C ASP A 297 -9.53 11.35 11.10
N VAL A 298 -9.87 10.41 10.20
CA VAL A 298 -9.77 8.97 10.50
C VAL A 298 -8.30 8.58 10.69
N PHE A 299 -7.40 9.07 9.83
CA PHE A 299 -5.96 8.81 9.92
C PHE A 299 -5.36 9.32 11.23
N LEU A 300 -5.67 10.57 11.63
CA LEU A 300 -5.22 11.14 12.89
C LEU A 300 -5.90 10.47 14.10
N GLY A 301 -7.14 10.00 13.94
CA GLY A 301 -7.86 9.19 14.92
C GLY A 301 -7.09 7.93 15.30
N CYS A 302 -6.48 7.23 14.34
CA CYS A 302 -5.64 6.07 14.64
C CYS A 302 -4.50 6.38 15.61
N PHE A 303 -3.90 7.58 15.56
CA PHE A 303 -2.90 8.02 16.53
C PHE A 303 -3.51 8.51 17.86
N GLY A 304 -4.70 9.11 17.82
CA GLY A 304 -5.36 9.70 18.98
C GLY A 304 -6.03 8.69 19.90
N ASP A 305 -6.58 7.63 19.31
CA ASP A 305 -7.49 6.69 19.96
C ASP A 305 -6.78 5.43 20.48
N ASN A 306 -5.53 5.22 20.07
CA ASN A 306 -4.72 4.06 20.46
C ASN A 306 -3.56 4.44 21.39
N ARG A 307 -3.06 3.47 22.17
CA ARG A 307 -1.91 3.64 23.09
C ARG A 307 -0.90 2.49 23.00
N SER A 308 -1.10 1.58 22.06
CA SER A 308 -0.18 0.48 21.75
C SER A 308 0.11 0.45 20.26
N LEU A 309 1.28 -0.06 19.88
CA LEU A 309 1.64 -0.27 18.48
C LEU A 309 0.61 -1.18 17.80
N TYR A 310 0.16 -2.23 18.48
CA TYR A 310 -0.89 -3.14 18.00
C TYR A 310 -2.20 -2.43 17.66
N GLY A 311 -2.78 -1.66 18.59
CA GLY A 311 -4.06 -0.99 18.31
C GLY A 311 -3.95 0.06 17.19
N TRP A 312 -2.80 0.73 17.09
CA TRP A 312 -2.56 1.69 16.02
C TRP A 312 -2.37 1.02 14.65
N GLU A 313 -1.61 -0.07 14.59
CA GLU A 313 -1.42 -0.87 13.38
C GLU A 313 -2.74 -1.44 12.89
N GLU A 314 -3.52 -2.07 13.79
CA GLU A 314 -4.86 -2.58 13.49
C GLU A 314 -5.76 -1.49 12.90
N CYS A 315 -5.74 -0.29 13.49
CA CYS A 315 -6.49 0.86 12.97
C CYS A 315 -6.03 1.27 11.57
N MET A 316 -4.72 1.37 11.33
CA MET A 316 -4.17 1.70 10.01
C MET A 316 -4.55 0.65 8.96
N GLN A 317 -4.45 -0.63 9.29
CA GLN A 317 -4.76 -1.71 8.38
C GLN A 317 -6.24 -1.75 7.99
N TYR A 318 -7.14 -1.63 8.97
CA TYR A 318 -8.57 -1.87 8.74
C TYR A 318 -9.38 -0.62 8.43
N LYS A 319 -8.99 0.56 8.89
CA LYS A 319 -9.73 1.80 8.61
C LYS A 319 -9.18 2.61 7.45
N ILE A 320 -7.89 2.47 7.17
CA ILE A 320 -7.19 3.31 6.19
C ILE A 320 -6.79 2.50 4.96
N HIS A 321 -6.01 1.42 5.16
CA HIS A 321 -5.54 0.55 4.08
C HIS A 321 -6.66 -0.24 3.41
N GLY A 322 -7.46 -1.00 4.16
CA GLY A 322 -8.43 -1.90 3.53
C GLY A 322 -9.52 -1.17 2.72
N ASP A 323 -9.85 0.06 3.09
CA ASP A 323 -10.92 0.84 2.45
C ASP A 323 -10.59 1.14 0.99
N ILE A 324 -9.38 1.64 0.72
CA ILE A 324 -8.92 1.94 -0.65
C ILE A 324 -8.87 0.69 -1.53
N HIS A 325 -8.51 -0.46 -0.96
CA HIS A 325 -8.52 -1.74 -1.66
C HIS A 325 -9.93 -2.14 -2.08
N GLY A 326 -10.90 -2.04 -1.17
CA GLY A 326 -12.32 -2.28 -1.48
C GLY A 326 -12.84 -1.34 -2.58
N LEU A 327 -12.54 -0.04 -2.46
CA LEU A 327 -13.01 0.99 -3.39
C LEU A 327 -12.44 0.88 -4.81
N LEU A 328 -11.24 0.33 -4.97
CA LEU A 328 -10.62 0.14 -6.30
C LEU A 328 -10.88 -1.25 -6.88
N GLY A 329 -11.16 -2.25 -6.04
CA GLY A 329 -11.41 -3.62 -6.51
C GLY A 329 -12.88 -3.87 -6.84
N GLY A 330 -13.81 -3.35 -6.04
CA GLY A 330 -15.24 -3.52 -6.23
C GLY A 330 -15.69 -4.98 -6.40
N ALA A 331 -16.90 -5.19 -6.92
CA ALA A 331 -17.46 -6.51 -7.16
C ALA A 331 -18.46 -6.54 -8.32
N PHE A 332 -18.48 -7.64 -9.06
CA PHE A 332 -19.32 -7.84 -10.24
C PHE A 332 -19.70 -9.31 -10.42
N ASP A 333 -20.55 -9.59 -11.41
CA ASP A 333 -21.09 -10.94 -11.68
C ASP A 333 -21.76 -11.60 -10.45
N CYS A 334 -22.39 -10.80 -9.60
CA CYS A 334 -23.10 -11.27 -8.42
C CYS A 334 -24.48 -11.87 -8.77
N ASN A 335 -24.99 -12.75 -7.90
CA ASN A 335 -26.31 -13.38 -8.07
C ASN A 335 -27.52 -12.43 -7.82
N THR A 336 -27.25 -11.18 -7.42
CA THR A 336 -28.25 -10.16 -7.12
C THR A 336 -27.80 -8.83 -7.69
N ASP A 337 -28.67 -8.20 -8.48
CA ASP A 337 -28.47 -6.84 -9.00
C ASP A 337 -28.85 -5.84 -7.90
N MET A 338 -27.83 -5.24 -7.28
CA MET A 338 -28.01 -4.34 -6.15
C MET A 338 -28.47 -2.95 -6.56
N ALA A 339 -28.34 -2.57 -7.83
CA ALA A 339 -28.93 -1.34 -8.35
C ALA A 339 -30.46 -1.48 -8.45
N ASN A 340 -30.95 -2.60 -8.98
CA ASN A 340 -32.39 -2.88 -9.00
C ASN A 340 -32.94 -3.06 -7.58
N PHE A 341 -32.23 -3.79 -6.70
CA PHE A 341 -32.63 -3.93 -5.30
C PHE A 341 -32.77 -2.56 -4.61
N SER A 342 -31.78 -1.67 -4.77
CA SER A 342 -31.82 -0.34 -4.18
C SER A 342 -32.98 0.50 -4.69
N ALA A 343 -33.35 0.35 -5.97
CA ALA A 343 -34.52 1.04 -6.55
C ALA A 343 -35.86 0.50 -6.03
N GLU A 344 -35.95 -0.82 -5.77
CA GLU A 344 -37.15 -1.49 -5.27
C GLU A 344 -37.35 -1.33 -3.76
N HIS A 345 -36.26 -1.11 -3.02
CA HIS A 345 -36.24 -1.01 -1.56
C HIS A 345 -35.69 0.35 -1.07
N PRO A 346 -36.41 1.47 -1.30
CA PRO A 346 -35.97 2.81 -0.91
C PRO A 346 -35.87 3.03 0.61
N GLU A 347 -36.36 2.08 1.41
CA GLU A 347 -36.17 2.04 2.86
C GLU A 347 -34.72 1.82 3.30
N TYR A 348 -33.84 1.32 2.42
CA TYR A 348 -32.40 1.23 2.68
C TYR A 348 -31.66 2.37 2.00
N SER A 349 -30.92 3.16 2.77
CA SER A 349 -30.08 4.19 2.18
C SER A 349 -29.00 3.61 1.26
N HIS A 350 -28.70 4.33 0.19
CA HIS A 350 -27.65 3.93 -0.76
C HIS A 350 -26.30 3.70 -0.08
N GLY A 351 -25.92 4.59 0.86
CA GLY A 351 -24.66 4.49 1.61
C GLY A 351 -24.57 3.21 2.43
N LEU A 352 -25.65 2.85 3.13
CA LEU A 352 -25.72 1.59 3.89
C LEU A 352 -25.52 0.37 2.99
N LEU A 353 -26.21 0.33 1.84
CA LEU A 353 -26.10 -0.80 0.91
C LEU A 353 -24.69 -0.89 0.31
N ALA A 354 -24.13 0.24 -0.15
CA ALA A 354 -22.79 0.28 -0.71
C ALA A 354 -21.73 -0.18 0.31
N PHE A 355 -21.79 0.34 1.53
CA PHE A 355 -20.90 -0.05 2.62
C PHE A 355 -21.00 -1.54 2.95
N ALA A 356 -22.22 -2.07 3.14
CA ALA A 356 -22.42 -3.47 3.49
C ALA A 356 -21.90 -4.41 2.38
N LEU A 357 -22.10 -4.03 1.11
CA LEU A 357 -21.57 -4.78 -0.04
C LEU A 357 -20.05 -4.67 -0.14
N GLN A 358 -19.45 -3.51 0.14
CA GLN A 358 -17.99 -3.34 0.15
C GLN A 358 -17.36 -4.31 1.15
N ILE A 359 -17.82 -4.34 2.40
CA ILE A 359 -17.30 -5.27 3.42
C ILE A 359 -17.53 -6.72 2.99
N LEU A 360 -18.75 -7.05 2.54
CA LEU A 360 -19.11 -8.42 2.15
C LEU A 360 -18.20 -8.94 1.03
N THR A 361 -17.98 -8.10 0.02
CA THR A 361 -17.23 -8.49 -1.18
C THR A 361 -15.73 -8.50 -0.94
N PHE A 362 -15.21 -7.52 -0.23
CA PHE A 362 -13.79 -7.43 0.10
C PHE A 362 -13.34 -8.49 1.11
N LYS A 363 -14.06 -8.67 2.23
CA LYS A 363 -13.61 -9.56 3.32
C LYS A 363 -14.10 -11.00 3.21
N PHE A 364 -15.31 -11.21 2.70
CA PHE A 364 -15.97 -12.51 2.81
C PHE A 364 -16.11 -13.26 1.48
N THR A 365 -16.40 -12.55 0.39
CA THR A 365 -16.76 -13.16 -0.90
C THR A 365 -15.56 -13.89 -1.53
N ALA A 366 -14.42 -13.21 -1.67
CA ALA A 366 -13.25 -13.75 -2.37
C ALA A 366 -12.63 -15.00 -1.70
N CYS A 367 -12.94 -15.23 -0.42
CA CYS A 367 -12.47 -16.37 0.38
C CYS A 367 -13.60 -17.34 0.77
N ASN A 368 -14.85 -17.11 0.32
CA ASN A 368 -16.04 -17.85 0.72
C ASN A 368 -16.20 -17.99 2.25
N ALA A 369 -15.96 -16.91 2.99
CA ALA A 369 -15.89 -16.94 4.45
C ALA A 369 -17.26 -16.80 5.13
N LEU A 370 -18.30 -16.30 4.45
CA LEU A 370 -19.62 -16.08 5.07
C LEU A 370 -20.39 -17.39 5.26
N THR A 371 -20.37 -18.27 4.26
CA THR A 371 -21.20 -19.48 4.18
C THR A 371 -20.43 -20.69 3.63
N PRO A 372 -19.25 -21.02 4.18
CA PRO A 372 -18.36 -22.04 3.61
C PRO A 372 -18.94 -23.45 3.57
N ASP A 373 -19.89 -23.77 4.46
CA ASP A 373 -20.48 -25.11 4.60
C ASP A 373 -21.81 -25.27 3.83
N ASP A 374 -22.35 -24.18 3.29
CA ASP A 374 -23.70 -24.11 2.71
C ASP A 374 -23.71 -23.76 1.22
N ASN A 375 -22.55 -23.90 0.56
CA ASN A 375 -22.44 -23.86 -0.90
C ASN A 375 -21.51 -24.97 -1.42
N VAL A 376 -21.61 -25.23 -2.72
CA VAL A 376 -20.70 -26.12 -3.44
C VAL A 376 -20.01 -25.31 -4.51
N CYS A 377 -18.68 -25.29 -4.45
CA CYS A 377 -17.82 -24.43 -5.25
C CYS A 377 -16.93 -25.27 -6.17
N ASP A 378 -16.76 -24.83 -7.42
CA ASP A 378 -15.86 -25.46 -8.37
C ASP A 378 -14.39 -25.29 -7.95
N ALA A 379 -13.67 -26.40 -7.81
CA ALA A 379 -12.26 -26.37 -7.40
C ALA A 379 -11.30 -26.02 -8.56
N SER A 380 -11.74 -26.15 -9.81
CA SER A 380 -10.94 -25.86 -11.01
C SER A 380 -11.85 -25.61 -12.21
N CYS A 381 -11.48 -24.65 -13.05
CA CYS A 381 -12.22 -24.24 -14.23
C CYS A 381 -11.29 -24.01 -15.43
N ASP A 382 -11.83 -24.22 -16.63
CA ASP A 382 -11.12 -24.03 -17.89
C ASP A 382 -11.27 -22.58 -18.36
N ARG A 383 -10.16 -21.94 -18.75
CA ARG A 383 -10.20 -20.60 -19.33
C ARG A 383 -11.01 -20.56 -20.61
N GLY A 384 -11.86 -19.55 -20.75
CA GLY A 384 -12.76 -19.35 -21.88
C GLY A 384 -13.90 -20.36 -21.93
N GLN A 385 -14.17 -21.11 -20.86
CA GLN A 385 -15.29 -22.03 -20.82
C GLN A 385 -16.63 -21.30 -20.94
N THR A 386 -17.61 -21.95 -21.56
CA THR A 386 -18.96 -21.40 -21.72
C THR A 386 -19.91 -21.83 -20.61
N GLU A 387 -19.59 -22.92 -19.90
CA GLU A 387 -20.37 -23.39 -18.76
C GLU A 387 -20.05 -22.52 -17.53
N PRO A 388 -21.03 -22.20 -16.68
CA PRO A 388 -20.79 -21.44 -15.46
C PRO A 388 -19.78 -22.14 -14.56
N CYS A 389 -18.76 -21.39 -14.12
CA CYS A 389 -17.85 -21.76 -13.05
C CYS A 389 -18.23 -20.91 -11.84
N GLY A 390 -18.34 -21.50 -10.65
CA GLY A 390 -18.67 -20.72 -9.46
C GLY A 390 -19.04 -21.56 -8.26
N CYS A 391 -19.75 -20.90 -7.34
CA CYS A 391 -20.41 -21.58 -6.23
C CYS A 391 -21.92 -21.62 -6.46
N THR A 392 -22.53 -22.74 -6.10
CA THR A 392 -23.99 -22.90 -6.05
C THR A 392 -24.44 -22.97 -4.60
N CYS A 393 -25.40 -22.14 -4.21
CA CYS A 393 -25.91 -22.15 -2.85
C CYS A 393 -26.76 -23.40 -2.59
N LEU A 394 -26.58 -24.02 -1.42
CA LEU A 394 -27.35 -25.19 -0.98
C LEU A 394 -28.54 -24.82 -0.10
N MET A 395 -28.65 -23.56 0.29
CA MET A 395 -29.72 -23.04 1.14
C MET A 395 -30.52 -21.92 0.45
N ASP A 396 -31.76 -21.77 0.89
CA ASP A 396 -32.55 -20.57 0.59
C ASP A 396 -32.44 -19.63 1.80
N ALA A 397 -31.68 -18.55 1.64
CA ALA A 397 -31.47 -17.54 2.66
C ALA A 397 -32.77 -16.92 3.18
N PHE A 398 -33.89 -17.00 2.45
CA PHE A 398 -35.22 -16.52 2.87
C PHE A 398 -36.08 -17.60 3.55
N ALA A 399 -35.67 -18.86 3.51
CA ALA A 399 -36.40 -19.99 4.11
C ALA A 399 -35.80 -20.46 5.46
N ILE A 400 -34.53 -20.16 5.74
CA ILE A 400 -33.87 -20.53 7.00
C ILE A 400 -34.37 -19.68 8.19
N SER A 401 -34.16 -20.15 9.42
CA SER A 401 -34.58 -19.41 10.61
C SER A 401 -33.80 -18.10 10.78
N GLU A 402 -34.37 -17.12 11.49
CA GLU A 402 -33.66 -15.88 11.80
C GLU A 402 -32.39 -16.10 12.63
N GLU A 403 -32.40 -17.09 13.54
CA GLU A 403 -31.22 -17.51 14.31
C GLU A 403 -30.09 -17.99 13.39
N GLN A 404 -30.41 -18.74 12.33
CA GLN A 404 -29.42 -19.17 11.35
C GLN A 404 -28.86 -18.00 10.54
N VAL A 405 -29.74 -17.10 10.05
CA VAL A 405 -29.31 -15.89 9.33
C VAL A 405 -28.37 -15.05 10.19
N TYR A 406 -28.77 -14.79 11.43
CA TYR A 406 -27.96 -14.02 12.37
C TYR A 406 -26.65 -14.72 12.70
N GLY A 407 -26.64 -16.05 12.77
CA GLY A 407 -25.42 -16.84 12.94
C GLY A 407 -24.38 -16.62 11.84
N TYR A 408 -24.80 -16.57 10.56
CA TYR A 408 -23.89 -16.22 9.46
C TYR A 408 -23.48 -14.75 9.50
N MET A 409 -24.41 -13.86 9.85
CA MET A 409 -24.17 -12.42 9.78
C MET A 409 -23.42 -11.87 10.98
N GLN A 410 -23.40 -12.53 12.13
CA GLN A 410 -22.73 -12.00 13.32
C GLN A 410 -21.23 -11.73 13.09
N PRO A 411 -20.42 -12.67 12.55
CA PRO A 411 -19.01 -12.39 12.24
C PRO A 411 -18.85 -11.27 11.20
N PHE A 412 -19.77 -11.17 10.24
CA PHE A 412 -19.81 -10.05 9.30
C PHE A 412 -20.05 -8.72 10.02
N MET A 413 -21.04 -8.65 10.92
CA MET A 413 -21.39 -7.42 11.63
C MET A 413 -20.28 -6.99 12.60
N GLU A 414 -19.61 -7.95 13.25
CA GLU A 414 -18.46 -7.71 14.10
C GLU A 414 -17.33 -7.01 13.32
N ALA A 415 -16.92 -7.59 12.18
CA ALA A 415 -15.93 -6.98 11.29
C ALA A 415 -16.41 -5.62 10.75
N ALA A 416 -17.63 -5.59 10.21
CA ALA A 416 -18.22 -4.39 9.62
C ALA A 416 -18.36 -3.25 10.63
N MET A 417 -18.45 -3.48 11.93
CA MET A 417 -18.54 -2.39 12.91
C MET A 417 -17.20 -1.68 13.10
N THR A 418 -16.08 -2.41 13.02
CA THR A 418 -14.74 -1.91 13.34
C THR A 418 -13.95 -1.45 12.12
N ASP A 419 -14.23 -2.04 10.96
CA ASP A 419 -13.55 -1.76 9.70
C ASP A 419 -14.11 -0.53 8.98
N PHE A 420 -13.28 0.11 8.16
CA PHE A 420 -13.65 1.27 7.33
C PHE A 420 -14.43 2.33 8.13
N SER A 421 -15.56 2.79 7.60
CA SER A 421 -16.50 3.70 8.25
C SER A 421 -17.66 2.98 8.95
N GLY A 422 -17.45 1.75 9.39
CA GLY A 422 -18.45 0.83 9.91
C GLY A 422 -19.34 1.33 11.04
N TYR A 423 -18.76 2.13 11.93
CA TYR A 423 -19.45 2.76 13.06
C TYR A 423 -20.60 3.70 12.63
N LEU A 424 -20.67 4.11 11.36
CA LEU A 424 -21.78 4.89 10.81
C LEU A 424 -23.00 4.02 10.44
N TYR A 425 -22.78 2.73 10.21
CA TYR A 425 -23.76 1.83 9.60
C TYR A 425 -24.12 0.63 10.47
N ILE A 426 -23.33 0.32 11.50
CA ILE A 426 -23.53 -0.83 12.38
C ILE A 426 -23.68 -0.36 13.83
N THR A 427 -24.62 -0.96 14.56
CA THR A 427 -24.82 -0.76 16.00
C THR A 427 -24.70 -2.08 16.75
N HIS A 428 -24.40 -1.97 18.04
CA HIS A 428 -24.44 -3.07 19.00
C HIS A 428 -25.27 -2.67 20.22
N ASP A 429 -26.25 -3.49 20.58
CA ASP A 429 -27.18 -3.29 21.69
C ASP A 429 -27.41 -4.64 22.40
N GLU A 430 -26.80 -4.79 23.57
CA GLU A 430 -26.81 -6.03 24.37
C GLU A 430 -28.21 -6.47 24.83
N GLU A 431 -29.19 -5.55 24.87
CA GLU A 431 -30.54 -5.86 25.32
C GLU A 431 -31.44 -6.41 24.20
N ALA A 432 -31.03 -6.26 22.95
CA ALA A 432 -31.80 -6.73 21.80
C ALA A 432 -31.68 -8.24 21.57
N ALA A 433 -32.72 -8.83 20.96
CA ALA A 433 -32.72 -10.25 20.61
C ALA A 433 -31.56 -10.61 19.66
N TYR A 434 -31.21 -9.67 18.78
CA TYR A 434 -30.08 -9.72 17.86
C TYR A 434 -29.18 -8.52 18.19
N PRO A 435 -28.06 -8.68 18.92
CA PRO A 435 -27.30 -7.53 19.42
C PRO A 435 -26.76 -6.59 18.34
N TYR A 436 -26.26 -7.13 17.24
CA TYR A 436 -25.81 -6.34 16.08
C TYR A 436 -26.99 -5.96 15.19
N GLY A 437 -26.98 -4.74 14.68
CA GLY A 437 -27.98 -4.24 13.74
C GLY A 437 -27.43 -3.17 12.82
N PHE A 438 -28.23 -2.79 11.81
CA PHE A 438 -27.89 -1.69 10.92
C PHE A 438 -28.40 -0.35 11.47
N ILE A 439 -27.66 0.72 11.21
CA ILE A 439 -28.02 2.11 11.48
C ILE A 439 -28.18 2.84 10.14
N GLN A 440 -29.18 3.71 10.07
CA GLN A 440 -29.23 4.79 9.10
C GLN A 440 -29.91 6.00 9.73
N ASP A 441 -29.52 7.20 9.33
CA ASP A 441 -30.04 8.46 9.86
C ASP A 441 -30.00 8.53 11.41
N ASP A 442 -28.92 8.02 12.04
CA ASP A 442 -28.74 7.90 13.49
C ASP A 442 -29.77 7.02 14.22
N HIS A 443 -30.52 6.20 13.50
CA HIS A 443 -31.51 5.28 14.07
C HIS A 443 -31.18 3.84 13.70
N ARG A 444 -31.27 2.96 14.71
CA ARG A 444 -31.24 1.52 14.52
C ARG A 444 -32.46 1.08 13.71
N MET A 445 -32.22 0.28 12.68
CA MET A 445 -33.28 -0.33 11.86
C MET A 445 -34.12 -1.31 12.68
N SER A 446 -35.39 -1.47 12.32
CA SER A 446 -36.25 -2.51 12.91
C SER A 446 -35.71 -3.91 12.60
N ASP A 447 -35.97 -4.86 13.49
CA ASP A 447 -35.54 -6.26 13.32
C ASP A 447 -36.03 -6.85 11.98
N GLU A 448 -37.26 -6.50 11.55
CA GLU A 448 -37.81 -6.94 10.27
C GLU A 448 -36.96 -6.48 9.07
N HIS A 449 -36.65 -5.17 8.99
CA HIS A 449 -35.85 -4.64 7.89
C HIS A 449 -34.38 -5.07 7.98
N ALA A 450 -33.82 -5.16 9.19
CA ALA A 450 -32.44 -5.62 9.39
C ALA A 450 -32.31 -7.09 8.97
N MET A 451 -33.24 -7.95 9.37
CA MET A 451 -33.24 -9.36 9.00
C MET A 451 -33.45 -9.57 7.50
N PHE A 452 -34.30 -8.78 6.85
CA PHE A 452 -34.46 -8.85 5.39
C PHE A 452 -33.16 -8.49 4.65
N LEU A 453 -32.46 -7.43 5.08
CA LEU A 453 -31.16 -7.07 4.52
C LEU A 453 -30.11 -8.15 4.78
N MET A 454 -30.05 -8.69 6.01
CA MET A 454 -29.16 -9.81 6.36
C MET A 454 -29.39 -11.02 5.45
N ARG A 455 -30.65 -11.42 5.20
CA ARG A 455 -30.98 -12.51 4.26
C ARG A 455 -30.49 -12.22 2.85
N THR A 456 -30.59 -10.98 2.41
CA THR A 456 -30.09 -10.54 1.10
C THR A 456 -28.57 -10.66 1.02
N LEU A 457 -27.85 -10.22 2.06
CA LEU A 457 -26.39 -10.34 2.14
C LEU A 457 -25.93 -11.80 2.22
N VAL A 458 -26.63 -12.66 2.98
CA VAL A 458 -26.39 -14.11 3.01
C VAL A 458 -26.59 -14.73 1.62
N LYS A 459 -27.65 -14.35 0.91
CA LYS A 459 -27.88 -14.81 -0.47
C LYS A 459 -26.70 -14.45 -1.39
N ILE A 460 -26.21 -13.22 -1.31
CA ILE A 460 -25.06 -12.75 -2.13
C ILE A 460 -23.79 -13.51 -1.74
N GLY A 461 -23.50 -13.64 -0.44
CA GLY A 461 -22.31 -14.34 0.04
C GLY A 461 -22.32 -15.85 -0.22
N CYS A 462 -23.49 -16.46 -0.40
CA CYS A 462 -23.62 -17.89 -0.67
C CYS A 462 -23.25 -18.29 -2.10
N GLU A 463 -23.36 -17.36 -3.06
CA GLU A 463 -22.88 -17.54 -4.43
C GLU A 463 -21.94 -16.38 -4.78
N PRO A 464 -20.69 -16.42 -4.29
CA PRO A 464 -19.70 -15.41 -4.57
C PRO A 464 -19.59 -15.10 -6.07
N GLY A 465 -19.67 -13.81 -6.41
CA GLY A 465 -19.36 -13.32 -7.75
C GLY A 465 -17.85 -13.18 -7.96
N ALA A 466 -17.46 -12.14 -8.69
CA ALA A 466 -16.08 -11.75 -8.90
C ALA A 466 -15.76 -10.41 -8.22
N VAL A 467 -14.49 -10.22 -7.86
CA VAL A 467 -13.95 -8.96 -7.34
C VAL A 467 -12.71 -8.57 -8.14
N GLY A 468 -12.47 -7.27 -8.30
CA GLY A 468 -11.25 -6.80 -8.97
C GLY A 468 -9.98 -7.07 -8.16
N MET A 469 -8.82 -7.03 -8.82
CA MET A 469 -7.54 -7.44 -8.23
C MET A 469 -7.17 -6.68 -6.95
N MET A 470 -7.54 -5.39 -6.84
CA MET A 470 -7.30 -4.60 -5.63
C MET A 470 -8.04 -5.15 -4.39
N SER A 471 -9.13 -5.92 -4.56
CA SER A 471 -9.84 -6.60 -3.46
C SER A 471 -9.22 -7.95 -3.09
N THR A 472 -8.08 -8.33 -3.66
CA THR A 472 -7.47 -9.65 -3.47
C THR A 472 -6.01 -9.53 -3.04
N ALA A 473 -5.41 -10.63 -2.62
CA ALA A 473 -3.97 -10.68 -2.34
C ALA A 473 -3.10 -10.49 -3.61
N ALA A 474 -3.70 -10.45 -4.80
CA ALA A 474 -3.04 -10.09 -6.05
C ALA A 474 -3.12 -8.58 -6.36
N SER A 475 -3.48 -7.73 -5.39
CA SER A 475 -3.51 -6.28 -5.54
C SER A 475 -2.24 -5.64 -6.10
N PRO A 476 -1.01 -6.17 -5.93
CA PRO A 476 0.19 -5.60 -6.57
C PRO A 476 0.25 -5.81 -8.10
N VAL A 477 -0.70 -6.55 -8.70
CA VAL A 477 -0.92 -6.51 -10.15
C VAL A 477 -1.28 -5.09 -10.60
N ASP A 478 -1.88 -4.28 -9.73
CA ASP A 478 -2.18 -2.89 -10.01
C ASP A 478 -0.95 -2.00 -9.69
N PRO A 479 -0.40 -1.23 -10.66
CA PRO A 479 0.73 -0.34 -10.41
C PRO A 479 0.48 0.74 -9.35
N ILE A 480 -0.77 1.14 -9.12
CA ILE A 480 -1.09 2.14 -8.07
C ILE A 480 -0.86 1.60 -6.65
N PHE A 481 -0.80 0.27 -6.50
CA PHE A 481 -0.48 -0.41 -5.25
C PHE A 481 0.81 0.12 -4.62
N TRP A 482 1.84 0.40 -5.42
CA TRP A 482 3.17 0.71 -4.89
C TRP A 482 3.30 2.12 -4.32
N VAL A 483 2.44 3.05 -4.72
CA VAL A 483 2.52 4.43 -4.21
C VAL A 483 1.65 4.66 -2.97
N LEU A 484 0.73 3.73 -2.65
CA LEU A 484 -0.15 3.87 -1.49
C LEU A 484 0.54 3.44 -0.17
N HIS A 485 1.38 2.41 -0.21
CA HIS A 485 1.99 1.80 0.99
C HIS A 485 3.06 2.64 1.69
N PRO A 486 3.87 3.46 0.98
CA PRO A 486 4.82 4.36 1.62
C PRO A 486 4.18 5.37 2.60
N LEU A 487 2.87 5.60 2.49
CA LEU A 487 2.12 6.41 3.45
C LEU A 487 2.17 5.82 4.86
N PHE A 488 2.10 4.50 5.00
CA PHE A 488 2.12 3.83 6.29
C PHE A 488 3.51 3.83 6.92
N GLU A 489 4.57 3.73 6.11
CA GLU A 489 5.95 3.93 6.59
C GLU A 489 6.14 5.36 7.14
N LYS A 490 5.64 6.37 6.41
CA LYS A 490 5.64 7.76 6.88
C LYS A 490 4.87 7.89 8.20
N ALA A 491 3.72 7.24 8.32
CA ALA A 491 2.92 7.23 9.54
C ALA A 491 3.68 6.58 10.72
N MET A 492 4.37 5.46 10.47
CA MET A 492 5.19 4.78 11.48
C MET A 492 6.38 5.63 11.92
N HIS A 493 7.05 6.34 11.00
CA HIS A 493 8.09 7.29 11.37
C HIS A 493 7.57 8.42 12.25
N VAL A 494 6.36 8.96 11.99
CA VAL A 494 5.74 9.94 12.88
C VAL A 494 5.51 9.35 14.27
N LEU A 495 5.02 8.11 14.36
CA LEU A 495 4.80 7.44 15.64
C LEU A 495 6.11 7.27 16.43
N LEU A 496 7.18 6.83 15.76
CA LEU A 496 8.47 6.51 16.37
C LEU A 496 9.32 7.73 16.75
N LEU A 497 9.24 8.81 15.98
CA LEU A 497 10.15 9.96 16.13
C LEU A 497 9.54 11.13 16.88
N SER A 498 8.22 11.19 17.01
CA SER A 498 7.54 12.31 17.65
C SER A 498 7.43 12.10 19.16
N PRO A 499 7.97 13.01 20.00
CA PRO A 499 7.85 12.95 21.46
C PRO A 499 6.40 12.90 21.98
N LYS A 500 5.44 13.37 21.16
CA LYS A 500 4.01 13.28 21.45
C LYS A 500 3.53 11.85 21.73
N TYR A 501 4.21 10.85 21.17
CA TYR A 501 3.80 9.45 21.24
C TYR A 501 4.73 8.58 22.11
N ASP A 502 5.61 9.19 22.92
CA ASP A 502 6.54 8.47 23.81
C ASP A 502 5.86 7.52 24.80
N GLU A 503 4.57 7.74 25.11
CA GLU A 503 3.78 6.89 26.01
C GLU A 503 3.19 5.65 25.31
N TYR A 504 3.38 5.49 24.00
CA TYR A 504 2.93 4.30 23.28
C TYR A 504 3.66 3.06 23.75
N THR A 505 2.91 1.98 23.96
CA THR A 505 3.50 0.66 24.23
C THR A 505 3.94 0.05 22.90
N MET A 506 5.25 -0.12 22.72
CA MET A 506 5.87 -0.66 21.50
C MET A 506 6.08 -2.18 21.55
N GLU A 507 5.29 -2.88 22.36
CA GLU A 507 5.34 -4.34 22.48
C GLU A 507 4.88 -4.99 21.17
N TRP A 508 5.61 -6.02 20.74
CA TRP A 508 5.20 -6.84 19.61
C TRP A 508 4.25 -7.93 20.10
N VAL A 509 3.08 -8.01 19.48
CA VAL A 509 2.09 -9.05 19.74
C VAL A 509 2.15 -10.05 18.60
N ASP A 510 2.62 -11.27 18.88
CA ASP A 510 2.66 -12.35 17.89
C ASP A 510 1.22 -12.71 17.46
N GLY A 511 1.03 -12.94 16.17
CA GLY A 511 -0.23 -13.42 15.61
C GLY A 511 -0.32 -14.94 15.58
N GLU A 512 -1.37 -15.45 14.92
CA GLU A 512 -1.65 -16.90 14.86
C GLU A 512 -1.04 -17.61 13.64
N CYS A 513 -0.52 -16.87 12.67
CA CYS A 513 0.02 -17.43 11.42
C CYS A 513 1.53 -17.22 11.27
N PRO A 514 2.21 -18.06 10.45
CA PRO A 514 3.63 -17.89 10.19
C PRO A 514 3.94 -16.49 9.65
N GLY A 515 5.01 -15.88 10.15
CA GLY A 515 5.41 -14.53 9.78
C GLY A 515 4.91 -13.41 10.69
N SER A 516 4.02 -13.74 11.61
CA SER A 516 3.48 -12.77 12.57
C SER A 516 4.36 -12.58 13.80
N GLY A 517 5.32 -13.48 14.04
CA GLY A 517 6.32 -13.32 15.10
C GLY A 517 7.46 -12.41 14.65
N TYR A 518 7.94 -11.53 15.53
CA TYR A 518 9.09 -10.66 15.23
C TYR A 518 10.40 -11.45 14.97
N THR A 519 10.45 -12.71 15.40
CA THR A 519 11.57 -13.65 15.16
C THR A 519 11.40 -14.52 13.93
N ASP A 520 10.26 -14.44 13.24
CA ASP A 520 9.98 -15.29 12.10
C ASP A 520 10.89 -14.90 10.92
N GLU A 521 11.40 -15.92 10.21
CA GLU A 521 12.12 -15.68 8.97
C GLU A 521 11.12 -15.28 7.88
N LEU A 522 11.27 -14.09 7.33
CA LEU A 522 10.45 -13.63 6.21
C LEU A 522 10.80 -14.47 4.95
N PRO A 523 9.82 -14.82 4.09
CA PRO A 523 10.07 -15.44 2.78
C PRO A 523 10.92 -14.53 1.89
N ILE A 524 10.93 -13.25 2.23
CA ILE A 524 11.87 -12.23 1.77
C ILE A 524 13.24 -12.45 2.44
N THR A 525 13.84 -13.61 2.22
CA THR A 525 15.22 -13.93 2.64
C THR A 525 15.97 -14.64 1.53
N GLY A 526 17.26 -14.31 1.37
CA GLY A 526 18.22 -15.04 0.53
C GLY A 526 18.34 -14.58 -0.93
N GLU A 527 17.27 -14.62 -1.73
CA GLU A 527 17.35 -14.28 -3.17
C GLU A 527 16.99 -12.81 -3.47
N ALA A 528 16.01 -12.25 -2.75
CA ALA A 528 15.83 -10.80 -2.67
C ALA A 528 17.06 -10.12 -2.00
N HIS A 529 17.83 -10.88 -1.22
CA HIS A 529 19.04 -10.40 -0.54
C HIS A 529 20.18 -10.01 -1.48
N ALA A 530 20.27 -10.61 -2.68
CA ALA A 530 21.29 -10.21 -3.64
C ALA A 530 21.09 -8.77 -4.18
N ALA A 531 19.87 -8.23 -4.08
CA ALA A 531 19.58 -6.81 -4.26
C ALA A 531 19.75 -6.01 -2.95
N ILE A 532 19.59 -6.64 -1.77
CA ILE A 532 19.63 -6.01 -0.45
C ILE A 532 21.04 -5.80 0.13
N ASP A 533 22.01 -6.66 -0.24
CA ASP A 533 23.32 -6.77 0.41
C ASP A 533 24.26 -5.55 0.26
N SER A 534 23.89 -4.50 -0.48
CA SER A 534 24.72 -3.29 -0.62
C SER A 534 24.49 -2.20 0.44
N CYS A 535 23.51 -2.33 1.35
CA CYS A 535 23.22 -1.26 2.35
C CYS A 535 22.95 -1.71 3.80
N VAL A 536 22.82 -3.01 4.12
CA VAL A 536 22.30 -3.45 5.44
C VAL A 536 23.39 -3.71 6.49
N GLN A 537 24.64 -3.33 6.26
CA GLN A 537 25.72 -3.59 7.24
C GLN A 537 25.78 -2.64 8.47
N PHE A 538 24.85 -1.71 8.69
CA PHE A 538 25.04 -0.67 9.73
C PHE A 538 23.95 -0.47 10.79
N PHE A 539 22.88 -1.29 10.87
CA PHE A 539 21.80 -1.06 11.85
C PHE A 539 21.37 -2.28 12.68
N LEU A 540 22.31 -3.14 13.08
CA LEU A 540 22.08 -4.05 14.21
C LEU A 540 23.08 -3.74 15.33
N PRO A 541 22.64 -3.18 16.48
CA PRO A 541 23.44 -3.23 17.68
C PRO A 541 23.39 -4.66 18.24
N THR A 542 24.55 -5.29 18.41
CA THR A 542 24.74 -6.41 19.35
C THR A 542 24.67 -5.93 20.79
#